data_AF-A0A1C6G3H6-F1
#
_entry.id   AF-A0A1C6G3H6-F1
#
_cell.length_a   1.000
_cell.length_b   1.000
_cell.length_c   1.000
_cell.angle_alpha   90.00
_cell.angle_beta   90.00
_cell.angle_gamma   90.00
#
_symmetry.space_group_name_H-M   'P 1'
#
loop_
_entity.id
_entity.type
_entity.pdbx_description
1 polymer ?
#
loop_
_entity_poly.entity_id
_entity_poly.type
_entity_poly.pdbx_seq_one_letter_code
_entity_poly.pdbx_strand_id
1 'polypeptide(L)' 'MNGNKPIEQIMENAAASVEMEGYTIDSKSKEWCRKLLRNEITMQEYISLIKEKAGVKA' A
#
# COMPACT_ATOMS: atom_id res chain seq x y z
N MET A 1 -14.39 5.27 -21.22
CA MET A 1 -13.71 5.82 -20.02
C MET A 1 -12.31 5.25 -19.99
N ASN A 2 -11.26 6.09 -20.11
CA ASN A 2 -9.87 5.64 -20.00
C ASN A 2 -9.66 4.99 -18.62
N GLY A 3 -9.32 3.70 -18.61
CA GLY A 3 -9.37 2.82 -17.45
C GLY A 3 -8.27 3.02 -16.39
N ASN A 4 -7.50 4.10 -16.45
CA ASN A 4 -6.41 4.35 -15.48
C ASN A 4 -6.79 5.50 -14.55
N LYS A 5 -7.30 5.16 -13.36
CA LYS A 5 -7.45 6.11 -12.25
C LYS A 5 -6.06 6.51 -11.71
N PRO A 6 -5.87 7.73 -11.18
CA PRO A 6 -4.65 8.11 -10.49
C PRO A 6 -4.31 7.14 -9.35
N ILE A 7 -3.02 6.90 -9.10
CA ILE A 7 -2.55 6.02 -8.02
C ILE A 7 -3.16 6.42 -6.68
N GLU A 8 -3.23 7.73 -6.43
CA GLU A 8 -3.82 8.31 -5.23
C GLU A 8 -5.28 7.89 -5.06
N GLN A 9 -6.08 7.96 -6.13
CA GLN A 9 -7.48 7.52 -6.10
C GLN A 9 -7.61 6.00 -5.90
N ILE A 10 -6.71 5.19 -6.47
CA ILE A 10 -6.70 3.74 -6.26
C ILE A 10 -6.40 3.42 -4.79
N MET A 11 -5.39 4.08 -4.22
CA MET A 11 -5.00 3.91 -2.82
C MET A 11 -6.08 4.39 -1.85
N GLU A 12 -6.75 5.50 -2.13
CA GLU A 12 -7.87 6.02 -1.32
C GLU A 12 -9.05 5.05 -1.32
N ASN A 13 -9.44 4.51 -2.48
CA ASN A 13 -10.50 3.51 -2.55
C ASN A 13 -10.17 2.24 -1.75
N ALA A 14 -8.93 1.76 -1.85
CA ALA A 14 -8.47 0.58 -1.12
C ALA A 14 -8.36 0.82 0.40
N ALA A 15 -7.97 2.02 0.82
CA ALA A 15 -7.97 2.40 2.23
C ALA A 15 -9.40 2.48 2.78
N ALA A 16 -10.31 3.13 2.05
CA ALA A 16 -11.71 3.25 2.44
C ALA A 16 -12.39 1.88 2.58
N SER A 17 -12.09 0.90 1.72
CA SER A 17 -12.68 -0.44 1.83
C SER A 17 -12.32 -1.15 3.12
N VAL A 18 -11.07 -1.02 3.59
CA VAL A 18 -10.64 -1.67 4.84
C VAL A 18 -10.98 -0.84 6.08
N GLU A 19 -11.09 0.49 5.95
CA GLU A 19 -11.58 1.37 7.02
C GLU A 19 -13.05 1.06 7.38
N MET A 20 -13.87 0.69 6.40
CA MET A 20 -15.24 0.19 6.65
C MET A 20 -15.26 -1.12 7.44
N GLU A 21 -14.19 -1.90 7.41
CA GLU A 21 -14.03 -3.15 8.17
C GLU A 21 -13.38 -2.91 9.55
N GLY A 22 -13.08 -1.65 9.90
CA GLY A 22 -12.46 -1.27 11.17
C GLY A 22 -10.93 -1.34 11.18
N TYR A 23 -10.28 -1.52 10.03
CA TYR A 23 -8.82 -1.47 9.92
C TYR A 23 -8.31 -0.06 9.65
N THR A 24 -7.07 0.21 10.04
CA THR A 24 -6.38 1.45 9.69
C THR A 24 -5.04 1.12 9.07
N ILE A 25 -4.75 1.71 7.92
CA ILE A 25 -3.44 1.59 7.26
C ILE A 25 -2.57 2.76 7.72
N ASP A 26 -1.42 2.46 8.32
CA ASP A 26 -0.49 3.49 8.76
C ASP A 26 0.19 4.22 7.60
N SER A 27 0.71 5.42 7.88
CA SER A 27 1.32 6.30 6.88
C SER A 27 2.52 5.68 6.17
N LYS A 28 3.31 4.84 6.85
CA LYS A 28 4.50 4.22 6.25
C LYS A 28 4.13 3.12 5.28
N SER A 29 3.15 2.28 5.63
CA SER A 29 2.59 1.28 4.70
C SER A 29 1.97 1.94 3.47
N LYS A 30 1.28 3.09 3.62
CA LYS A 30 0.78 3.88 2.49
C LYS A 30 1.94 4.41 1.62
N GLU A 31 3.02 4.93 2.22
CA GLU A 31 4.19 5.40 1.49
C GLU A 31 4.81 4.30 0.63
N TRP A 32 5.07 3.13 1.20
CA TRP A 32 5.68 2.02 0.45
C TRP A 32 4.77 1.45 -0.63
N CYS A 33 3.46 1.37 -0.38
CA CYS A 33 2.49 0.98 -1.41
C CYS A 33 2.50 1.97 -2.59
N ARG A 34 2.63 3.28 -2.32
CA ARG A 34 2.80 4.28 -3.38
C ARG A 34 4.07 4.04 -4.20
N LYS A 35 5.20 3.75 -3.55
CA LYS A 35 6.46 3.43 -4.23
C LYS A 35 6.33 2.18 -5.11
N LEU A 36 5.65 1.15 -4.61
CA LEU A 36 5.36 -0.08 -5.37
C LEU A 36 4.53 0.22 -6.62
N LEU A 37 3.43 0.98 -6.47
CA LEU A 37 2.54 1.34 -7.58
C LEU A 37 3.20 2.26 -8.62
N ARG A 38 4.27 2.97 -8.23
CA ARG A 38 5.12 3.77 -9.12
C ARG A 38 6.28 2.98 -9.73
N ASN A 39 6.39 1.68 -9.44
CA ASN A 39 7.54 0.82 -9.82
C ASN A 39 8.90 1.33 -9.28
N GLU A 40 8.90 2.07 -8.17
CA GLU A 40 10.12 2.53 -7.50
C GLU A 40 10.74 1.44 -6.60
N ILE A 41 9.92 0.47 -6.18
CA ILE A 41 10.34 -0.73 -5.45
C ILE A 41 9.64 -1.95 -6.04
N THR A 42 10.26 -3.12 -5.85
CA THR A 42 9.70 -4.42 -6.21
C THR A 42 8.67 -4.89 -5.17
N MET A 43 7.84 -5.86 -5.57
CA MET A 43 6.93 -6.54 -4.63
C MET A 43 7.69 -7.21 -3.46
N GLN A 44 8.90 -7.74 -3.71
CA GLN A 44 9.70 -8.40 -2.68
C GLN A 44 10.24 -7.40 -1.66
N GLU A 45 10.69 -6.22 -2.11
CA GLU A 45 11.09 -5.13 -1.22
C GLU A 45 9.90 -4.62 -0.41
N TYR A 46 8.73 -4.44 -1.04
CA TYR A 46 7.51 -4.06 -0.34
C TYR A 46 7.14 -5.05 0.78
N ILE A 47 7.12 -6.35 0.47
CA ILE A 47 6.83 -7.42 1.45
C ILE A 47 7.86 -7.40 2.58
N SER A 48 9.15 -7.22 2.26
CA SER A 48 10.22 -7.16 3.25
C SER A 48 10.02 -5.99 4.22
N LEU A 49 9.71 -4.79 3.70
CA LEU A 49 9.45 -3.59 4.50
C LEU A 49 8.23 -3.76 5.43
N ILE A 50 7.15 -4.39 4.94
CA ILE A 50 5.95 -4.67 5.74
C ILE A 50 6.25 -5.70 6.83
N LYS A 51 6.96 -6.78 6.50
CA LYS A 51 7.38 -7.82 7.47
C LYS A 51 8.28 -7.24 8.57
N GLU A 52 9.29 -6.47 8.18
CA GLU A 52 10.22 -5.81 9.11
C GLU A 52 9.46 -4.90 10.07
N LYS A 53 8.56 -4.06 9.54
CA LYS A 53 7.70 -3.18 10.35
C LYS A 53 6.81 -3.96 11.32
N ALA A 54 6.28 -5.11 10.89
CA ALA A 54 5.46 -5.98 11.73
C ALA A 54 6.27 -6.81 12.75
N GLY A 55 7.61 -6.73 12.74
CA GLY A 55 8.48 -7.57 13.57
C GLY A 55 8.48 -9.04 13.16
N VAL A 56 7.99 -9.35 11.97
CA VAL A 56 7.97 -10.71 11.40
C VAL A 56 9.31 -10.93 10.70
N LYS A 57 10.10 -11.89 11.20
CA LYS A 57 11.33 -12.30 10.51
C LYS A 57 10.98 -12.90 9.14
N ALA A 58 11.76 -12.53 8.13
CA ALA A 58 11.54 -12.90 6.72
C ALA A 58 11.41 -14.42 6.53
#